data_AF-A0A6A6W966-F1
#
_entry.id   AF-A0A6A6W966-F1
#
_cell.length_a   1.000
_cell.length_b   1.000
_cell.length_c   1.000
_cell.angle_alpha   90.00
_cell.angle_beta   90.00
_cell.angle_gamma   90.00
#
_symmetry.space_group_name_H-M   'P 1'
#
loop_
_entity.id
_entity.type
_entity.pdbx_description
1 polymer ?
#
loop_
_entity_poly.entity_id
_entity_poly.type
_entity_poly.pdbx_seq_one_letter_code
_entity_poly.pdbx_strand_id
1 'polypeptide(L)'
;MARNDKDKPELARTAQDVEAPMHREPEGNIRFGRGGAANHTKRSEEEKRLAKSAHEKNSNELQRVKTGEDNRGLAEKGKDFLGKITGKK
;
A
#
# COMPACT_ATOMS: atom_id res chain seq x y z
N MET A 1 -10.51 5.13 -21.74
CA MET A 1 -11.66 4.21 -21.57
C MET A 1 -11.18 2.81 -21.88
N ALA A 2 -11.57 1.80 -21.09
CA ALA A 2 -11.17 0.41 -21.33
C ALA A 2 -11.66 -0.04 -22.71
N ARG A 3 -10.76 -0.57 -23.55
CA ARG A 3 -11.15 -1.20 -24.82
C ARG A 3 -11.65 -2.61 -24.55
N ASN A 4 -12.91 -2.86 -24.86
CA ASN A 4 -13.53 -4.16 -24.64
C ASN A 4 -13.42 -5.00 -25.93
N ASP A 5 -12.41 -5.86 -25.96
CA ASP A 5 -12.21 -6.82 -27.06
C ASP A 5 -12.93 -8.13 -26.71
N LYS A 6 -13.84 -8.56 -27.58
CA LYS A 6 -14.71 -9.72 -27.33
C LYS A 6 -13.93 -11.03 -27.27
N ASP A 7 -12.85 -11.11 -28.03
CA ASP A 7 -12.00 -12.30 -28.11
C ASP A 7 -10.95 -12.35 -26.97
N LYS A 8 -10.82 -11.26 -26.19
CA LYS A 8 -9.88 -11.13 -25.08
C LYS A 8 -10.51 -10.42 -23.87
N PRO A 9 -11.51 -11.04 -23.23
CA PRO A 9 -12.22 -10.46 -22.09
C PRO A 9 -11.30 -10.22 -20.88
N GLU A 10 -10.20 -10.99 -20.77
CA GLU A 10 -9.21 -10.87 -19.70
C GLU A 10 -8.61 -9.45 -19.63
N LEU A 11 -8.34 -8.83 -20.78
CA LEU A 11 -7.72 -7.49 -20.85
C LEU A 11 -8.65 -6.40 -20.35
N ALA A 12 -9.94 -6.53 -20.61
CA ALA A 12 -10.93 -5.60 -20.09
C ALA A 12 -11.08 -5.73 -18.57
N ARG A 13 -10.98 -6.96 -18.05
CA ARG A 13 -11.05 -7.23 -16.60
C ARG A 13 -9.83 -6.68 -15.87
N THR A 14 -8.62 -6.90 -16.37
CA THR A 14 -7.41 -6.37 -15.76
C THR A 14 -7.34 -4.85 -15.84
N ALA A 15 -7.83 -4.23 -16.92
CA ALA A 15 -7.90 -2.78 -17.04
C ALA A 15 -8.96 -2.13 -16.13
N GLN A 16 -9.95 -2.90 -15.68
CA GLN A 16 -10.94 -2.47 -14.69
C GLN A 16 -10.49 -2.71 -13.25
N ASP A 17 -9.46 -3.53 -13.05
CA ASP A 17 -8.87 -3.74 -11.74
C ASP A 17 -8.06 -2.49 -11.37
N VAL A 18 -8.64 -1.66 -10.51
CA VAL A 18 -8.02 -0.42 -10.04
C VAL A 18 -7.53 -0.66 -8.62
N GLU A 19 -6.25 -0.42 -8.37
CA GLU A 19 -5.72 -0.43 -7.01
C GLU A 19 -6.55 0.53 -6.13
N ALA A 20 -7.19 -0.02 -5.11
CA ALA A 20 -7.95 0.79 -4.17
C ALA A 20 -7.00 1.78 -3.48
N PRO A 21 -7.34 3.08 -3.43
CA PRO A 21 -6.55 4.04 -2.69
C PRO A 21 -6.51 3.65 -1.21
N MET A 22 -5.35 3.82 -0.57
CA MET A 22 -5.21 3.58 0.88
C MET A 22 -6.21 4.47 1.64
N HIS A 23 -7.14 3.84 2.34
CA HIS A 23 -8.05 4.54 3.23
C HIS A 23 -7.34 4.97 4.50
N ARG A 24 -7.20 6.30 4.66
CA ARG A 24 -6.82 6.90 5.95
C ARG A 24 -8.01 6.95 6.87
N GLU A 25 -7.80 6.52 8.10
CA GLU A 25 -8.80 6.73 9.13
C GLU A 25 -8.99 8.23 9.36
N PRO A 26 -10.23 8.72 9.49
CA PRO A 26 -10.50 10.12 9.72
C PRO A 26 -9.93 10.56 11.08
N GLU A 27 -9.08 11.58 11.07
CA GLU A 27 -8.59 12.23 12.29
C GLU A 27 -9.69 13.17 12.81
N GLY A 28 -10.62 12.65 13.61
CA GLY A 28 -11.70 13.45 14.18
C GLY A 28 -12.79 12.66 14.89
N ASN A 29 -13.84 13.37 15.29
CA ASN A 29 -15.01 12.74 15.90
C ASN A 29 -15.77 11.95 14.83
N ILE A 30 -15.89 10.64 15.04
CA ILE A 30 -16.67 9.79 14.15
C ILE A 30 -18.14 9.99 14.49
N ARG A 31 -18.94 10.24 13.45
CA ARG A 31 -20.40 10.32 13.57
C ARG A 31 -20.99 8.97 13.20
N PHE A 32 -21.75 8.38 14.12
CA PHE A 32 -22.52 7.18 13.85
C PHE A 32 -24.01 7.53 13.65
N GLY A 33 -24.74 6.81 12.79
CA GLY A 33 -26.17 7.04 12.58
C GLY A 33 -26.55 8.39 11.95
N ARG A 34 -27.83 8.78 12.09
CA ARG A 34 -28.45 9.91 11.35
C ARG A 34 -28.41 11.21 12.15
N GLY A 35 -27.45 12.09 11.81
CA GLY A 35 -27.55 13.55 11.93
C GLY A 35 -27.68 14.23 13.31
N GLY A 36 -27.53 13.52 14.44
CA GLY A 36 -27.64 14.11 15.79
C GLY A 36 -26.28 14.48 16.41
N ALA A 37 -26.20 15.62 17.11
CA ALA A 37 -25.00 16.06 17.84
C ALA A 37 -24.56 15.10 18.96
N ALA A 38 -25.44 14.19 19.40
CA ALA A 38 -25.12 13.17 20.39
C ALA A 38 -24.34 11.97 19.82
N ASN A 39 -24.20 11.85 18.50
CA ASN A 39 -23.62 10.65 17.88
C ASN A 39 -22.10 10.73 17.67
N HIS A 40 -21.41 11.49 18.51
CA HIS A 40 -19.96 11.61 18.44
C HIS A 40 -19.31 10.60 19.36
N THR A 41 -18.43 9.77 18.80
CA THR A 41 -17.48 9.02 19.62
C THR A 41 -16.09 9.62 19.46
N LYS A 42 -15.41 9.82 20.58
CA LYS A 42 -13.98 10.14 20.61
C LYS A 42 -13.23 8.84 20.78
N ARG A 43 -12.34 8.53 19.85
CA ARG A 43 -11.41 7.41 20.00
C ARG A 43 -10.49 7.64 21.18
N SER A 44 -10.22 6.58 21.94
CA SER A 44 -9.19 6.54 22.97
C SER A 44 -7.81 6.86 22.36
N GLU A 45 -6.87 7.38 23.14
CA GLU A 45 -5.49 7.58 22.67
C GLU A 45 -4.84 6.27 22.21
N GLU A 46 -5.18 5.16 22.87
CA GLU A 46 -4.67 3.83 22.52
C GLU A 46 -5.17 3.39 21.14
N GLU A 47 -6.46 3.55 20.87
CA GLU A 47 -7.06 3.25 19.57
C GLU A 47 -6.46 4.10 18.44
N LYS A 48 -6.16 5.38 18.72
CA LYS A 48 -5.49 6.26 17.76
C LYS A 48 -4.07 5.79 17.45
N ARG A 49 -3.31 5.32 18.45
CA ARG A 49 -1.95 4.79 18.25
C ARG A 49 -1.97 3.48 17.46
N LEU A 50 -2.91 2.59 17.78
CA LEU A 50 -3.12 1.33 17.05
C LEU A 50 -3.44 1.60 15.58
N ALA A 51 -4.39 2.50 15.30
CA ALA A 51 -4.76 2.89 13.95
C ALA A 51 -3.57 3.49 13.16
N LYS A 52 -2.79 4.38 13.77
CA LYS A 52 -1.60 4.95 13.14
C LYS A 52 -0.56 3.87 12.81
N SER A 53 -0.30 2.96 13.74
CA SER A 53 0.69 1.89 13.54
C SER A 53 0.29 0.90 12.44
N ALA A 54 -1.01 0.59 12.33
CA ALA A 54 -1.54 -0.25 11.26
C ALA A 54 -1.42 0.44 9.90
N HIS A 55 -1.66 1.76 9.87
CA HIS A 55 -1.56 2.53 8.64
C HIS A 55 -0.11 2.68 8.15
N GLU A 56 0.85 2.84 9.05
CA GLU A 56 2.29 2.90 8.71
C GLU A 56 2.79 1.58 8.13
N LYS A 57 2.43 0.44 8.73
CA LYS A 57 2.80 -0.89 8.22
C LYS A 57 2.29 -1.13 6.80
N ASN A 58 1.01 -0.83 6.55
CA ASN A 58 0.41 -0.99 5.22
C ASN A 58 1.07 -0.07 4.19
N SER A 59 1.43 1.17 4.57
CA SER A 59 2.09 2.11 3.65
C SER A 59 3.50 1.68 3.24
N ASN A 60 4.29 1.12 4.17
CA ASN A 60 5.63 0.60 3.89
C ASN A 60 5.60 -0.66 3.02
N GLU A 61 4.61 -1.53 3.23
CA GLU A 61 4.44 -2.74 2.43
C GLU A 61 4.04 -2.39 0.98
N LEU A 62 3.12 -1.44 0.80
CA LEU A 62 2.76 -0.91 -0.51
C LEU A 62 3.92 -0.18 -1.21
N GLN A 63 4.77 0.54 -0.47
CA GLN A 63 6.00 1.12 -1.02
C GLN A 63 6.97 0.04 -1.50
N ARG A 64 7.19 -1.02 -0.71
CA ARG A 64 8.06 -2.15 -1.11
C ARG A 64 7.59 -2.82 -2.38
N VAL A 65 6.28 -3.00 -2.56
CA VAL A 65 5.70 -3.58 -3.78
C VAL A 65 5.90 -2.65 -4.98
N LYS A 66 5.75 -1.33 -4.81
CA LYS A 66 5.98 -0.35 -5.89
C LYS A 66 7.44 -0.18 -6.27
N THR A 67 8.38 -0.33 -5.34
CA THR A 67 9.83 -0.33 -5.62
C THR A 67 10.36 -1.72 -6.00
N GLY A 68 9.56 -2.53 -6.68
CA GLY A 68 9.93 -3.86 -7.17
C GLY A 68 10.96 -3.88 -8.32
N GLU A 69 11.65 -2.77 -8.58
CA GLU A 69 12.69 -2.70 -9.63
C GLU A 69 14.05 -3.23 -9.15
N ASP A 70 14.28 -3.38 -7.83
CA ASP A 70 15.52 -3.91 -7.26
C ASP A 70 15.37 -5.34 -6.75
N ASN A 71 14.80 -6.23 -7.57
CA ASN A 71 14.73 -7.68 -7.33
C ASN A 71 16.10 -8.39 -7.42
N ARG A 72 17.21 -7.69 -7.15
CA ARG A 72 18.52 -8.33 -6.96
C ARG A 72 18.59 -8.88 -5.55
N GLY A 73 18.44 -10.20 -5.42
CA GLY A 73 18.47 -10.90 -4.15
C GLY A 73 19.75 -10.58 -3.35
N LEU A 74 19.72 -10.80 -2.04
CA LEU A 74 20.87 -10.53 -1.14
C LEU A 74 22.17 -11.19 -1.65
N ALA A 75 22.07 -12.35 -2.28
CA ALA A 75 23.20 -13.04 -2.91
C ALA A 75 23.82 -12.25 -4.07
N GLU A 76 23.02 -11.55 -4.85
CA GLU A 76 23.47 -10.77 -6.01
C GLU A 76 24.09 -9.44 -5.56
N LYS A 77 23.50 -8.78 -4.55
CA LYS A 77 24.12 -7.63 -3.87
C LYS A 77 25.45 -8.00 -3.20
N GLY A 78 25.53 -9.20 -2.61
CA GLY A 78 26.77 -9.75 -2.04
C GLY A 78 27.85 -9.97 -3.09
N LYS A 79 27.49 -10.50 -4.27
CA LYS A 79 28.42 -10.66 -5.40
C LYS A 79 28.89 -9.32 -5.95
N ASP A 80 28.00 -8.34 -6.10
CA ASP A 80 28.36 -6.99 -6.58
C ASP A 80 29.28 -6.28 -5.59
N PHE A 81 29.05 -6.44 -4.28
CA PHE A 81 29.92 -5.89 -3.25
C PHE A 81 31.29 -6.57 -3.23
N LEU A 82 31.33 -7.90 -3.35
CA LEU A 82 32.57 -8.67 -3.42
C LEU A 82 33.35 -8.36 -4.70
N GLY A 83 32.69 -8.20 -5.84
CA GLY A 83 33.31 -7.81 -7.12
C GLY A 83 33.95 -6.42 -7.05
N LYS A 84 33.29 -5.46 -6.37
CA LYS A 84 33.86 -4.12 -6.13
C LYS A 84 35.07 -4.14 -5.21
N ILE A 85 35.10 -5.02 -4.21
CA ILE A 85 36.24 -5.16 -3.28
C ILE A 85 37.41 -5.91 -3.94
N THR A 86 37.10 -6.94 -4.74
CA THR A 86 38.12 -7.81 -5.35
C THR A 86 38.63 -7.29 -6.69
N GLY A 87 38.04 -6.23 -7.25
CA GLY A 87 38.53 -5.52 -8.43
C GLY A 87 38.52 -6.32 -9.73
N LYS A 88 37.92 -7.51 -9.75
CA LYS A 88 37.75 -8.30 -10.97
C LYS A 88 36.54 -7.80 -11.74
N LYS A 89 36.81 -7.11 -12.85
CA LYS A 89 35.86 -6.90 -13.94
C LYS A 89 35.49 -8.23 -14.58
#